data_AF-A0AAU2LG31-F1
#
_entry.id   AF-A0AAU2LG31-F1
#
_cell.length_a   1.000
_cell.length_b   1.000
_cell.length_c   1.000
_cell.angle_alpha   90.00
_cell.angle_beta   90.00
_cell.angle_gamma   90.00
#
_symmetry.space_group_name_H-M   'P 1'
#
loop_
_entity.id
_entity.type
_entity.pdbx_description
1 polymer ?
#
loop_
_entity_poly.entity_id
_entity_poly.type
_entity_poly.pdbx_seq_one_letter_code
_entity_poly.pdbx_strand_id
1 'polypeptide(L)' 'MAFFGLIGNDRDLAQQYSDRESASDKAARKRREGHHRNARAADQQGQEWEDAERSRQYRGGWRRSR' A
#
# COMPACT_ATOMS: atom_id res chain seq x y z
N MET A 1 10.51 7.37 46.02
CA MET A 1 10.82 7.67 44.61
C MET A 1 12.09 6.93 44.24
N ALA A 2 11.98 5.69 43.76
CA ALA A 2 13.13 4.87 43.35
C ALA A 2 13.19 4.85 41.82
N PHE A 3 14.28 5.36 41.26
CA PHE A 3 14.48 5.61 39.82
C PHE A 3 15.28 4.48 39.12
N PHE A 4 15.38 3.29 39.73
CA PHE A 4 16.34 2.26 39.32
C PHE A 4 15.67 0.91 39.01
N GLY A 5 14.78 0.89 38.01
CA GLY A 5 14.37 -0.33 37.31
C GLY A 5 15.04 -0.49 35.93
N LEU A 6 15.98 0.39 35.59
CA LEU A 6 16.44 0.64 34.21
C LEU A 6 17.83 0.09 33.85
N ILE A 7 18.53 -0.58 34.77
CA ILE A 7 19.88 -1.10 34.50
C ILE A 7 19.82 -2.63 34.51
N GLY A 8 19.50 -3.24 33.37
CA GLY A 8 19.66 -4.69 33.16
C GLY A 8 18.55 -5.38 32.37
N ASN A 9 17.36 -4.80 32.28
CA ASN A 9 16.21 -5.47 31.65
C ASN A 9 16.18 -5.32 30.12
N ASP A 10 16.94 -4.38 29.55
CA ASP A 10 16.92 -4.11 28.10
C ASP A 10 17.42 -5.28 27.27
N ARG A 11 18.36 -6.08 27.79
CA ARG A 11 18.93 -7.23 27.08
C ARG A 11 17.95 -8.39 27.02
N ASP A 12 17.26 -8.67 28.12
CA ASP A 12 16.23 -9.72 28.20
C ASP A 12 14.98 -9.34 27.42
N LEU A 13 14.57 -8.06 27.46
CA LEU A 13 13.53 -7.54 26.58
C LEU A 13 13.96 -7.66 25.11
N ALA A 14 15.17 -7.22 24.74
CA ALA A 14 15.65 -7.33 23.36
C ALA A 14 15.63 -8.78 22.86
N GLN A 15 15.96 -9.74 23.71
CA GLN A 15 15.87 -11.17 23.37
C GLN A 15 14.42 -11.63 23.17
N GLN A 16 13.49 -11.25 24.04
CA GLN A 16 12.07 -11.61 23.92
C GLN A 16 11.37 -11.01 22.69
N TYR A 17 11.85 -9.87 22.19
CA TYR A 17 11.30 -9.19 21.02
C TYR A 17 12.15 -9.36 19.76
N SER A 18 13.29 -10.07 19.83
CA SER A 18 14.22 -10.23 18.70
C SER A 18 13.59 -10.89 17.47
N ASP A 19 12.67 -11.83 17.68
CA ASP A 19 11.95 -12.54 16.60
C ASP A 19 10.67 -11.83 16.15
N ARG A 20 10.32 -10.68 16.74
CA ARG A 20 9.05 -9.97 16.45
C ARG A 20 9.30 -8.79 15.50
N GLU A 21 8.49 -8.70 14.45
CA GLU A 21 8.46 -7.53 13.55
C GLU A 21 8.24 -6.26 14.39
N SER A 22 9.19 -5.31 14.34
CA SER A 22 9.07 -4.07 15.09
C SER A 22 7.85 -3.27 14.60
N ALA A 23 7.28 -2.42 15.46
CA ALA A 23 6.16 -1.56 15.05
C ALA A 23 6.50 -0.68 13.83
N SER A 24 7.76 -0.24 13.76
CA SER A 24 8.31 0.54 12.64
C SER A 24 8.41 -0.29 11.36
N ASP A 25 8.87 -1.53 11.44
CA ASP A 25 8.95 -2.44 10.28
C ASP A 25 7.56 -2.80 9.77
N LYS A 26 6.62 -3.08 10.68
CA LYS A 26 5.21 -3.31 10.36
C LYS A 26 4.58 -2.11 9.66
N ALA A 27 4.86 -0.90 10.14
CA ALA A 27 4.39 0.33 9.52
C ALA A 27 5.02 0.57 8.14
N ALA A 28 6.31 0.29 7.99
CA ALA A 28 7.01 0.39 6.71
C ALA A 28 6.46 -0.61 5.68
N ARG A 29 6.23 -1.86 6.10
CA ARG A 29 5.61 -2.90 5.26
C ARG A 29 4.21 -2.49 4.81
N LYS A 30 3.35 -2.06 5.73
CA LYS A 30 1.99 -1.57 5.40
C LYS A 30 2.01 -0.39 4.42
N ARG A 31 2.98 0.53 4.56
CA ARG A 31 3.14 1.65 3.59
C ARG A 31 3.46 1.15 2.19
N ARG A 32 4.37 0.17 2.05
CA ARG A 32 4.69 -0.44 0.75
C ARG A 32 3.48 -1.17 0.15
N GLU A 33 2.79 -1.98 0.95
CA GLU A 33 1.57 -2.68 0.52
C GLU A 33 0.47 -1.70 0.06
N GLY A 34 0.27 -0.60 0.80
CA GLY A 34 -0.68 0.45 0.42
C GLY A 34 -0.31 1.12 -0.90
N HIS A 35 0.97 1.43 -1.11
CA HIS A 35 1.45 1.99 -2.37
C HIS A 35 1.17 1.05 -3.56
N HIS A 36 1.46 -0.24 -3.42
CA HIS A 36 1.18 -1.22 -4.48
C HIS A 36 -0.32 -1.33 -4.80
N ARG A 37 -1.19 -1.27 -3.79
CA ARG A 37 -2.65 -1.28 -4.01
C ARG A 37 -3.12 -0.04 -4.76
N ASN A 38 -2.61 1.13 -4.40
CA ASN A 38 -2.96 2.38 -5.05
C ASN A 38 -2.49 2.41 -6.51
N ALA A 39 -1.29 1.91 -6.80
CA ALA A 39 -0.80 1.78 -8.17
C ALA A 39 -1.71 0.89 -9.01
N ARG A 40 -2.08 -0.30 -8.49
CA ARG A 40 -3.00 -1.21 -9.18
C ARG A 40 -4.38 -0.59 -9.42
N ALA A 41 -4.90 0.15 -8.44
CA ALA A 41 -6.19 0.83 -8.58
C ALA A 41 -6.14 1.95 -9.63
N ALA A 42 -5.03 2.69 -9.70
CA ALA A 42 -4.82 3.71 -10.72
C ALA A 42 -4.72 3.10 -12.13
N ASP A 43 -3.97 2.00 -12.29
CA ASP A 43 -3.87 1.28 -13.57
C ASP A 43 -5.25 0.80 -14.06
N GLN A 44 -6.06 0.26 -13.15
CA GLN A 44 -7.40 -0.21 -13.48
C GLN A 44 -8.34 0.93 -13.89
N GLN A 45 -8.29 2.07 -13.21
CA GLN A 45 -9.03 3.28 -13.61
C GLN A 45 -8.60 3.79 -14.99
N GLY A 46 -7.29 3.71 -15.30
CA GLY A 46 -6.77 4.04 -16.62
C GLY A 46 -7.37 3.16 -17.71
N GLN A 47 -7.37 1.85 -17.53
CA GLN A 47 -7.99 0.92 -18.49
C GLN A 47 -9.49 1.15 -18.67
N GLU A 48 -10.22 1.35 -17.57
CA GLU A 48 -11.67 1.63 -17.64
C GLU A 48 -11.95 2.91 -18.45
N TRP A 49 -11.12 3.95 -18.29
CA TRP A 49 -11.21 5.16 -19.08
C TRP A 49 -10.91 4.90 -20.57
N GLU A 50 -9.86 4.15 -20.88
CA GLU A 50 -9.49 3.79 -22.26
C GLU A 50 -10.61 2.98 -22.95
N ASP A 51 -11.20 2.03 -22.24
CA ASP A 51 -12.31 1.20 -22.75
C ASP A 51 -13.56 2.04 -23.00
N ALA A 52 -13.89 2.97 -22.09
CA ALA A 52 -14.99 3.90 -22.27
C ALA A 52 -14.77 4.80 -23.49
N GLU A 53 -13.56 5.31 -23.70
CA GLU A 53 -13.22 6.14 -24.84
C GLU A 53 -13.25 5.35 -26.15
N ARG A 54 -12.73 4.12 -26.16
CA ARG A 54 -12.82 3.21 -27.31
C ARG A 54 -14.28 2.93 -27.69
N SER A 55 -15.16 2.72 -26.70
CA SER A 55 -16.59 2.53 -26.91
C SER A 55 -17.27 3.77 -27.51
N ARG A 56 -16.90 4.97 -27.05
CA ARG A 56 -17.39 6.24 -27.61
C ARG A 56 -16.97 6.41 -29.07
N GLN A 57 -15.71 6.12 -29.38
CA GLN A 57 -15.19 6.20 -30.75
C GLN A 57 -15.87 5.19 -31.67
N TYR A 58 -16.07 3.95 -31.21
CA TYR A 58 -16.82 2.93 -31.97
C TYR A 58 -18.26 3.38 -32.26
N ARG A 59 -18.97 3.96 -31.28
CA ARG A 59 -20.33 4.48 -31.47
C ARG A 59 -20.39 5.74 -32.34
N GLY A 60 -19.39 6.61 -32.26
CA GLY A 60 -19.29 7.85 -33.04
C GLY A 60 -18.93 7.62 -34.50
N GLY A 61 -18.07 6.64 -34.78
CA GLY A 61 -17.68 6.25 -36.14
C GLY A 61 -18.86 5.73 -36.96
N TRP A 62 -19.75 4.94 -36.36
CA TRP A 62 -20.94 4.40 -37.04
C TRP A 62 -21.99 5.47 -37.37
N ARG A 63 -22.04 6.58 -36.62
CA ARG A 63 -22.96 7.70 -36.89
C ARG A 63 -22.42 8.71 -37.90
N ARG A 64 -21.11 8.73 -38.17
CA ARG A 64 -20.47 9.63 -39.16
C ARG A 64 -20.34 9.02 -40.56
N SER A 65 -20.60 7.72 -40.71
CA SER A 65 -20.53 7.02 -42.01
C SER A 65 -21.89 6.89 -42.73
N ARG A 66 -22.89 7.69 -42.37
CA ARG A 66 -24.20 7.77 -43.02
C ARG A 66 -24.46 9.18 -43.53
#